data_AF-A0A1Q5HJ10-F1
#
_entry.id   AF-A0A1Q5HJ10-F1
#
_cell.length_a   1.000
_cell.length_b   1.000
_cell.length_c   1.000
_cell.angle_alpha   90.00
_cell.angle_beta   90.00
_cell.angle_gamma   90.00
#
_symmetry.space_group_name_H-M   'P 1'
#
loop_
_entity.id
_entity.type
_entity.pdbx_description
1 polymer ?
#
loop_
_entity_poly.entity_id
_entity_poly.type
_entity_poly.pdbx_seq_one_letter_code
_entity_poly.pdbx_strand_id
1 'polypeptide(L)'
;MNQPSLRALIDASEGVVKADRVIRGGQLVNVCTGEIYPADVAITGDRIAATGDVSAYEGPDTEIVDATGKYLTPGLIDGHLHLECSKLSVTMFADAAVRYGTTSVVSGLDQFLVVAGLDGVREALREADASPMKIFWGAPFKTPYTLPETTVGFSFGPDEHAETQDWADCFGVWETVAEFVLNRDEKVLRALELAHRNRLPIFGCAPMAATTTINALSAAGVRLDHESYTAEEALEKLRAGMSLLIRESSVAHFMNENVRTVTEFGAQSRRVGFCTDDMHVADILREGHLDKLVRMAIAAGVRPVEAIQMATLNCAEMYRIDHLVGSITPGRYADVLIVDSPESFQVERVFARGRLVAEGGRTVEAPRAPERSAALSPAFRVAPVTEDSIGVATEGDEARVLVVEMDRTVPFVRKGVEMTLPVVDGRVRADLAQDALYVTVSERYGKNGGGTVTAMINGFGLRSGAIASSAAPDDNNIVCVGADRADMALAVNHLAEQGGGQVVVDGGEIKEFLPLPVAGIVADLAPEEMAAAEDRLEAAARVLGCELPSAFGYLIFLEITAIPEYAVTDLGVVNYHTQDVVDILNPAAN
;
A
#
# COMPACT_ATOMS: atom_id res chain seq x y z
N MET A 1 4.46 -4.81 -24.69
CA MET A 1 4.22 -5.74 -25.82
C MET A 1 3.05 -5.20 -26.64
N ASN A 2 3.07 -5.32 -27.97
CA ASN A 2 1.94 -4.87 -28.79
C ASN A 2 0.75 -5.81 -28.53
N GLN A 3 -0.36 -5.27 -28.02
CA GLN A 3 -1.61 -6.02 -27.89
C GLN A 3 -2.02 -6.58 -29.26
N PRO A 4 -2.48 -7.85 -29.34
CA PRO A 4 -2.99 -8.38 -30.58
C PRO A 4 -4.16 -7.52 -31.07
N SER A 5 -4.18 -7.21 -32.37
CA SER A 5 -5.34 -6.51 -32.95
C SER A 5 -6.61 -7.32 -32.71
N LEU A 6 -7.77 -6.65 -32.63
CA LEU A 6 -9.06 -7.35 -32.46
C LEU A 6 -9.28 -8.46 -33.51
N ARG A 7 -8.85 -8.22 -34.76
CA ARG A 7 -8.88 -9.23 -35.82
C ARG A 7 -8.03 -10.45 -35.47
N ALA A 8 -6.78 -10.22 -35.06
CA ALA A 8 -5.87 -11.30 -34.70
C ALA A 8 -6.39 -12.12 -33.49
N LEU A 9 -7.00 -11.44 -32.51
CA LEU A 9 -7.62 -12.12 -31.37
C LEU A 9 -8.81 -12.98 -31.79
N ILE A 10 -9.67 -12.49 -32.70
CA ILE A 10 -10.79 -13.27 -33.25
C ILE A 10 -10.26 -14.46 -34.05
N ASP A 11 -9.30 -14.25 -34.95
CA ASP A 11 -8.72 -15.33 -35.78
C ASP A 11 -8.10 -16.42 -34.89
N ALA A 12 -7.44 -16.05 -33.80
CA ALA A 12 -6.91 -16.99 -32.82
C ALA A 12 -8.03 -17.70 -32.04
N SER A 13 -9.08 -16.98 -31.59
CA SER A 13 -10.24 -17.56 -30.92
C SER A 13 -11.12 -18.45 -31.81
N GLU A 14 -11.03 -18.33 -33.13
CA GLU A 14 -11.64 -19.27 -34.09
C GLU A 14 -10.75 -20.48 -34.39
N GLY A 15 -9.52 -20.53 -33.86
CA GLY A 15 -8.54 -21.58 -34.13
C GLY A 15 -7.90 -21.51 -35.52
N VAL A 16 -8.11 -20.39 -36.25
CA VAL A 16 -7.48 -20.12 -37.55
C VAL A 16 -5.99 -19.92 -37.36
N VAL A 17 -5.61 -19.10 -36.37
CA VAL A 17 -4.23 -18.96 -35.90
C VAL A 17 -4.02 -19.92 -34.74
N LYS A 18 -2.91 -20.68 -34.77
CA LYS A 18 -2.57 -21.61 -33.69
C LYS A 18 -2.07 -20.84 -32.46
N ALA A 19 -2.43 -21.36 -31.29
CA ALA A 19 -2.04 -20.77 -30.02
C ALA A 19 -0.52 -20.81 -29.85
N ASP A 20 0.02 -19.80 -29.19
CA ASP A 20 1.43 -19.77 -28.80
C ASP A 20 1.69 -20.80 -27.69
N ARG A 21 0.70 -20.97 -26.80
CA ARG A 21 0.75 -21.90 -25.66
C ARG A 21 -0.60 -22.55 -25.41
N VAL A 22 -0.59 -23.81 -25.00
CA VAL A 22 -1.75 -24.54 -24.47
C VAL A 22 -1.41 -25.11 -23.10
N ILE A 23 -2.22 -24.78 -22.09
CA ILE A 23 -2.20 -25.46 -20.78
C ILE A 23 -3.19 -26.62 -20.86
N ARG A 24 -2.69 -27.87 -20.77
CA ARG A 24 -3.45 -29.09 -21.06
C ARG A 24 -3.70 -29.95 -19.83
N GLY A 25 -4.87 -30.58 -19.75
CA GLY A 25 -5.17 -31.65 -18.79
C GLY A 25 -5.62 -31.14 -17.40
N GLY A 26 -5.85 -29.84 -17.26
CA GLY A 26 -6.26 -29.22 -16.01
C GLY A 26 -7.75 -29.38 -15.70
N GLN A 27 -8.11 -29.10 -14.45
CA GLN A 27 -9.48 -28.85 -14.02
C GLN A 27 -9.69 -27.34 -13.88
N LEU A 28 -10.48 -26.74 -14.75
CA LEU A 28 -10.75 -25.30 -14.71
C LEU A 28 -11.73 -24.99 -13.58
N VAL A 29 -11.29 -24.14 -12.64
CA VAL A 29 -12.17 -23.50 -11.66
C VAL A 29 -12.84 -22.31 -12.34
N ASN A 30 -14.02 -22.52 -12.90
CA ASN A 30 -14.74 -21.50 -13.62
C ASN A 30 -15.43 -20.55 -12.63
N VAL A 31 -14.74 -19.47 -12.27
CA VAL A 31 -15.25 -18.43 -11.36
C VAL A 31 -16.49 -17.71 -11.88
N CYS A 32 -16.83 -17.81 -13.17
CA CYS A 32 -18.05 -17.22 -13.71
C CYS A 32 -19.30 -18.07 -13.43
N THR A 33 -19.19 -19.40 -13.44
CA THR A 33 -20.32 -20.32 -13.21
C THR A 33 -20.30 -20.99 -11.83
N GLY A 34 -19.13 -20.99 -11.17
CA GLY A 34 -18.91 -21.68 -9.91
C GLY A 34 -18.60 -23.19 -10.06
N GLU A 35 -18.47 -23.69 -11.29
CA GLU A 35 -18.20 -25.10 -11.57
C GLU A 35 -16.71 -25.39 -11.67
N ILE A 36 -16.36 -26.66 -11.45
CA ILE A 36 -15.02 -27.19 -11.71
C ILE A 36 -15.16 -28.33 -12.73
N TYR A 37 -14.48 -28.22 -13.86
CA TYR A 37 -14.59 -29.22 -14.94
C TYR A 37 -13.29 -29.37 -15.74
N PRO A 38 -13.08 -30.50 -16.43
CA PRO A 38 -11.93 -30.69 -17.32
C PRO A 38 -11.93 -29.67 -18.45
N ALA A 39 -10.86 -28.90 -18.58
CA ALA A 39 -10.68 -27.96 -19.67
C ALA A 39 -9.21 -27.59 -19.85
N ASP A 40 -8.83 -27.42 -21.12
CA ASP A 40 -7.54 -26.84 -21.50
C ASP A 40 -7.69 -25.33 -21.74
N VAL A 41 -6.58 -24.61 -21.78
CA VAL A 41 -6.54 -23.16 -22.02
C VAL A 41 -5.58 -22.86 -23.15
N ALA A 42 -6.09 -22.29 -24.25
CA ALA A 42 -5.29 -21.82 -25.37
C ALA A 42 -4.97 -20.33 -25.20
N ILE A 43 -3.71 -19.96 -25.40
CA ILE A 43 -3.16 -18.63 -25.17
C ILE A 43 -2.52 -18.10 -26.46
N THR A 44 -2.80 -16.84 -26.80
CA THR A 44 -2.16 -16.12 -27.90
C THR A 44 -1.66 -14.76 -27.41
N GLY A 45 -0.36 -14.49 -27.61
CA GLY A 45 0.34 -13.36 -27.02
C GLY A 45 0.13 -13.33 -25.52
N ASP A 46 -0.55 -12.29 -25.04
CA ASP A 46 -0.89 -12.07 -23.64
C ASP A 46 -2.37 -12.34 -23.32
N ARG A 47 -3.15 -12.90 -24.25
CA ARG A 47 -4.60 -13.13 -24.13
C ARG A 47 -4.97 -14.61 -24.14
N ILE A 48 -6.07 -14.93 -23.49
CA ILE A 48 -6.74 -16.23 -23.60
C ILE A 48 -7.51 -16.25 -24.93
N ALA A 49 -7.22 -17.23 -25.77
CA ALA A 49 -7.91 -17.45 -27.04
C ALA A 49 -9.17 -18.31 -26.85
N ALA A 50 -9.05 -19.40 -26.09
CA ALA A 50 -10.13 -20.37 -25.86
C ALA A 50 -9.93 -21.19 -24.59
N THR A 51 -11.01 -21.82 -24.12
CA THR A 51 -11.03 -22.77 -22.99
C THR A 51 -11.89 -23.98 -23.34
N GLY A 52 -11.57 -25.17 -22.80
CA GLY A 52 -12.33 -26.40 -23.03
C GLY A 52 -11.53 -27.38 -23.89
N ASP A 53 -12.14 -27.92 -24.96
CA ASP A 53 -11.39 -28.66 -25.98
C ASP A 53 -10.68 -27.66 -26.89
N VAL A 54 -9.35 -27.62 -26.78
CA VAL A 54 -8.50 -26.72 -27.57
C VAL A 54 -7.64 -27.44 -28.61
N SER A 55 -7.98 -28.68 -28.97
CA SER A 55 -7.26 -29.46 -29.99
C SER A 55 -7.15 -28.74 -31.34
N ALA A 56 -8.17 -27.94 -31.70
CA ALA A 56 -8.17 -27.12 -32.91
C ALA A 56 -7.15 -25.97 -32.90
N TYR A 57 -6.63 -25.58 -31.72
CA TYR A 57 -5.74 -24.43 -31.55
C TYR A 57 -4.26 -24.84 -31.56
N GLU A 58 -3.98 -26.14 -31.60
CA GLU A 58 -2.63 -26.67 -31.53
C GLU A 58 -1.97 -26.73 -32.92
N GLY A 59 -0.71 -26.30 -32.96
CA GLY A 59 0.16 -26.43 -34.12
C GLY A 59 1.55 -26.96 -33.75
N PRO A 60 2.41 -27.17 -34.75
CA PRO A 60 3.78 -27.64 -34.53
C PRO A 60 4.61 -26.75 -33.60
N ASP A 61 4.31 -25.45 -33.55
CA ASP A 61 5.04 -24.44 -32.77
C ASP A 61 4.35 -24.10 -31.44
N THR A 62 3.20 -24.71 -31.13
CA THR A 62 2.47 -24.45 -29.89
C THR A 62 3.20 -25.08 -28.71
N GLU A 63 3.55 -24.29 -27.70
CA GLU A 63 4.12 -24.79 -26.46
C GLU A 63 3.05 -25.48 -25.60
N ILE A 64 3.25 -26.75 -25.25
CA ILE A 64 2.32 -27.51 -24.41
C ILE A 64 2.81 -27.51 -22.96
N VAL A 65 1.99 -26.98 -22.06
CA VAL A 65 2.18 -27.01 -20.62
C VAL A 65 1.25 -28.08 -20.03
N ASP A 66 1.81 -29.14 -19.46
CA ASP A 66 1.02 -30.18 -18.80
C ASP A 66 0.52 -29.71 -17.43
N ALA A 67 -0.79 -29.75 -17.22
CA ALA A 67 -1.50 -29.47 -15.97
C ALA A 67 -2.32 -30.68 -15.50
N THR A 68 -1.98 -31.89 -15.98
CA THR A 68 -2.66 -33.13 -15.59
C THR A 68 -2.68 -33.29 -14.07
N GLY A 69 -3.87 -33.50 -13.52
CA GLY A 69 -4.08 -33.68 -12.07
C GLY A 69 -4.00 -32.38 -11.26
N LYS A 70 -3.99 -31.22 -11.92
CA LYS A 70 -3.97 -29.89 -11.29
C LYS A 70 -5.21 -29.08 -11.63
N TYR A 71 -5.38 -27.95 -10.94
CA TYR A 71 -6.49 -27.03 -11.13
C TYR A 71 -6.00 -25.72 -11.72
N LEU A 72 -6.82 -25.12 -12.59
CA LEU A 72 -6.55 -23.86 -13.25
C LEU A 72 -7.45 -22.78 -12.64
N THR A 73 -6.85 -21.72 -12.09
CA THR A 73 -7.58 -20.60 -11.48
C THR A 73 -7.08 -19.28 -12.07
N PRO A 74 -7.91 -18.21 -12.11
CA PRO A 74 -7.43 -16.90 -12.56
C PRO A 74 -6.33 -16.37 -11.64
N GLY A 75 -5.43 -15.56 -12.18
CA GLY A 75 -4.48 -14.79 -11.36
C GLY A 75 -5.19 -13.92 -10.31
N LEU A 76 -4.63 -13.85 -9.11
CA LEU A 76 -5.23 -13.12 -7.99
C LEU A 76 -5.08 -11.61 -8.18
N ILE A 77 -6.03 -10.88 -7.59
CA ILE A 77 -6.10 -9.43 -7.60
C ILE A 77 -6.04 -8.92 -6.15
N ASP A 78 -4.99 -8.17 -5.82
CA ASP A 78 -5.01 -7.34 -4.61
C ASP A 78 -5.93 -6.15 -4.84
N GLY A 79 -7.00 -6.08 -4.06
CA GLY A 79 -7.98 -5.02 -4.20
C GLY A 79 -7.52 -3.67 -3.68
N HIS A 80 -6.51 -3.56 -2.81
CA HIS A 80 -6.09 -2.27 -2.25
C HIS A 80 -4.69 -2.42 -1.65
N LEU A 81 -3.73 -1.66 -2.17
CA LEU A 81 -2.31 -1.77 -1.79
C LEU A 81 -1.59 -0.42 -1.90
N HIS A 82 -0.86 -0.06 -0.85
CA HIS A 82 0.23 0.93 -0.91
C HIS A 82 1.55 0.19 -1.12
N LEU A 83 1.95 -0.03 -2.38
CA LEU A 83 3.11 -0.88 -2.65
C LEU A 83 4.40 -0.30 -2.04
N GLU A 84 4.45 1.02 -1.88
CA GLU A 84 5.61 1.76 -1.41
C GLU A 84 5.92 1.44 0.06
N CYS A 85 4.93 1.00 0.85
CA CYS A 85 5.12 0.53 2.23
C CYS A 85 6.01 -0.72 2.32
N SER A 86 6.08 -1.51 1.25
CA SER A 86 7.03 -2.64 1.12
C SER A 86 8.48 -2.20 0.96
N LYS A 87 8.71 -0.91 0.66
CA LYS A 87 10.01 -0.29 0.34
C LYS A 87 10.65 -0.85 -0.94
N LEU A 88 9.95 -1.70 -1.68
CA LEU A 88 10.38 -2.24 -2.96
C LEU A 88 9.90 -1.34 -4.10
N SER A 89 10.72 -1.20 -5.14
CA SER A 89 10.26 -0.65 -6.41
C SER A 89 9.17 -1.53 -7.04
N VAL A 90 8.43 -0.99 -8.02
CA VAL A 90 7.35 -1.71 -8.71
C VAL A 90 7.83 -3.07 -9.23
N THR A 91 9.01 -3.12 -9.86
CA THR A 91 9.56 -4.37 -10.39
C THR A 91 9.88 -5.39 -9.29
N MET A 92 10.46 -4.93 -8.18
CA MET A 92 10.84 -5.83 -7.07
C MET A 92 9.63 -6.29 -6.27
N PHE A 93 8.62 -5.44 -6.09
CA PHE A 93 7.35 -5.84 -5.48
C PHE A 93 6.62 -6.85 -6.37
N ALA A 94 6.60 -6.64 -7.69
CA ALA A 94 6.04 -7.60 -8.62
C ALA A 94 6.72 -8.97 -8.48
N ASP A 95 8.05 -9.00 -8.36
CA ASP A 95 8.82 -10.22 -8.10
C ASP A 95 8.42 -10.91 -6.78
N ALA A 96 8.16 -10.16 -5.71
CA ALA A 96 7.70 -10.73 -4.44
C ALA A 96 6.28 -11.33 -4.57
N ALA A 97 5.34 -10.59 -5.15
CA ALA A 97 3.91 -10.94 -5.14
C ALA A 97 3.56 -12.05 -6.14
N VAL A 98 4.17 -12.06 -7.33
CA VAL A 98 3.81 -13.01 -8.40
C VAL A 98 4.25 -14.44 -8.10
N ARG A 99 5.22 -14.63 -7.19
CA ARG A 99 5.63 -15.95 -6.66
C ARG A 99 4.45 -16.72 -6.06
N TYR A 100 3.47 -15.98 -5.55
CA TYR A 100 2.29 -16.49 -4.87
C TYR A 100 0.99 -16.29 -5.67
N GLY A 101 1.09 -15.99 -6.98
CA GLY A 101 -0.06 -15.94 -7.87
C GLY A 101 -0.83 -14.62 -7.89
N THR A 102 -0.35 -13.58 -7.22
CA THR A 102 -0.90 -12.22 -7.40
C THR A 102 -0.37 -11.63 -8.68
N THR A 103 -1.25 -11.37 -9.65
CA THR A 103 -0.87 -10.89 -10.99
C THR A 103 -1.38 -9.49 -11.29
N SER A 104 -2.20 -8.95 -10.39
CA SER A 104 -2.83 -7.64 -10.49
C SER A 104 -2.98 -7.03 -9.10
N VAL A 105 -2.81 -5.71 -9.01
CA VAL A 105 -3.05 -4.93 -7.79
C VAL A 105 -3.78 -3.64 -8.14
N VAL A 106 -4.56 -3.10 -7.21
CA VAL A 106 -5.13 -1.75 -7.30
C VAL A 106 -4.38 -0.86 -6.31
N SER A 107 -3.85 0.26 -6.79
CA SER A 107 -3.02 1.15 -5.98
C SER A 107 -3.20 2.61 -6.39
N GLY A 108 -3.06 3.52 -5.43
CA GLY A 108 -3.04 4.96 -5.65
C GLY A 108 -1.74 5.48 -6.21
N LEU A 109 -0.64 4.73 -6.06
CA LEU A 109 0.73 5.20 -6.30
C LEU A 109 0.97 6.58 -5.65
N ASP A 110 0.32 6.82 -4.52
CA ASP A 110 0.14 8.13 -3.94
C ASP A 110 1.41 8.62 -3.26
N GLN A 111 2.25 7.71 -2.76
CA GLN A 111 3.57 8.08 -2.26
C GLN A 111 4.50 8.47 -3.41
N PHE A 112 4.46 7.77 -4.56
CA PHE A 112 5.16 8.25 -5.76
C PHE A 112 4.60 9.59 -6.25
N LEU A 113 3.28 9.76 -6.24
CA LEU A 113 2.61 10.98 -6.66
C LEU A 113 3.03 12.17 -5.81
N VAL A 114 2.97 12.04 -4.48
CA VAL A 114 3.33 13.10 -3.52
C VAL A 114 4.75 13.60 -3.73
N VAL A 115 5.66 12.74 -4.17
CA VAL A 115 7.07 13.07 -4.35
C VAL A 115 7.38 13.59 -5.74
N ALA A 116 6.96 12.83 -6.75
CA ALA A 116 7.41 12.96 -8.13
C ALA A 116 6.31 13.44 -9.10
N GLY A 117 5.10 13.65 -8.60
CA GLY A 117 3.94 14.09 -9.37
C GLY A 117 3.50 13.08 -10.44
N LEU A 118 2.73 13.58 -11.40
CA LEU A 118 2.16 12.78 -12.48
C LEU A 118 3.21 12.06 -13.35
N ASP A 119 4.41 12.63 -13.49
CA ASP A 119 5.49 12.00 -14.25
C ASP A 119 6.04 10.76 -13.53
N GLY A 120 6.19 10.83 -12.20
CA GLY A 120 6.56 9.67 -11.39
C GLY A 120 5.53 8.55 -11.46
N VAL A 121 4.24 8.89 -11.37
CA VAL A 121 3.13 7.93 -11.54
C VAL A 121 3.18 7.26 -12.92
N ARG A 122 3.32 8.05 -14.00
CA ARG A 122 3.43 7.50 -15.38
C ARG A 122 4.64 6.57 -15.52
N GLU A 123 5.76 6.90 -14.88
CA GLU A 123 6.95 6.06 -14.91
C GLU A 123 6.76 4.75 -14.15
N ALA A 124 6.17 4.80 -12.95
CA ALA A 124 5.79 3.61 -12.18
C ALA A 124 4.79 2.70 -12.92
N LEU A 125 3.81 3.28 -13.64
CA LEU A 125 2.87 2.51 -14.46
C LEU A 125 3.54 1.85 -15.67
N ARG A 126 4.50 2.52 -16.32
CA ARG A 126 5.31 1.90 -17.39
C ARG A 126 6.19 0.78 -16.85
N GLU A 127 6.74 0.95 -15.64
CA GLU A 127 7.49 -0.09 -14.95
C GLU A 127 6.59 -1.32 -14.68
N ALA A 128 5.35 -1.11 -14.19
CA ALA A 128 4.37 -2.18 -14.01
C ALA A 128 4.03 -2.89 -15.33
N ASP A 129 3.82 -2.14 -16.41
CA ASP A 129 3.51 -2.70 -17.73
C ASP A 129 4.64 -3.51 -18.35
N ALA A 130 5.88 -3.22 -17.98
CA ALA A 130 7.04 -4.02 -18.34
C ALA A 130 7.23 -5.26 -17.43
N SER A 131 6.49 -5.32 -16.31
CA SER A 131 6.54 -6.40 -15.32
C SER A 131 5.45 -7.47 -15.54
N PRO A 132 5.56 -8.63 -14.88
CA PRO A 132 4.49 -9.63 -14.83
C PRO A 132 3.20 -9.15 -14.14
N MET A 133 3.29 -8.15 -13.25
CA MET A 133 2.19 -7.68 -12.43
C MET A 133 1.55 -6.42 -13.03
N LYS A 134 0.22 -6.37 -13.05
CA LYS A 134 -0.53 -5.18 -13.48
C LYS A 134 -0.83 -4.29 -12.28
N ILE A 135 -0.77 -2.97 -12.49
CA ILE A 135 -1.29 -1.98 -11.54
C ILE A 135 -2.49 -1.31 -12.19
N PHE A 136 -3.64 -1.41 -11.53
CA PHE A 136 -4.84 -0.64 -11.87
C PHE A 136 -4.84 0.60 -11.00
N TRP A 137 -4.46 1.74 -11.58
CA TRP A 137 -4.26 2.96 -10.84
C TRP A 137 -5.57 3.65 -10.50
N GLY A 138 -5.73 4.04 -9.23
CA GLY A 138 -6.75 5.00 -8.83
C GLY A 138 -6.13 6.38 -8.63
N ALA A 139 -6.73 7.41 -9.20
CA ALA A 139 -6.27 8.79 -8.99
C ALA A 139 -6.57 9.25 -7.56
N PRO A 140 -5.58 9.63 -6.73
CA PRO A 140 -5.81 10.09 -5.36
C PRO A 140 -6.87 11.19 -5.24
N PHE A 141 -7.77 11.10 -4.26
CA PHE A 141 -8.90 12.02 -4.14
C PHE A 141 -8.45 13.48 -3.92
N LYS A 142 -7.33 13.69 -3.21
CA LYS A 142 -6.53 14.93 -3.15
C LYS A 142 -5.15 14.63 -2.58
N THR A 143 -4.16 15.50 -2.76
CA THR A 143 -2.96 15.53 -1.91
C THR A 143 -2.55 16.99 -1.62
N PRO A 144 -1.97 17.33 -0.45
CA PRO A 144 -1.79 16.47 0.74
C PRO A 144 -3.10 15.93 1.31
N TYR A 145 -3.04 14.79 2.00
CA TYR A 145 -4.20 14.23 2.71
C TYR A 145 -4.39 14.85 4.10
N THR A 146 -3.40 15.61 4.56
CA THR A 146 -3.34 16.19 5.89
C THR A 146 -4.25 17.41 6.06
N LEU A 147 -4.71 17.62 7.30
CA LEU A 147 -5.45 18.79 7.74
C LEU A 147 -4.85 19.32 9.05
N PRO A 148 -4.25 20.54 9.09
CA PRO A 148 -4.07 21.46 7.97
C PRO A 148 -3.17 20.90 6.85
N GLU A 149 -3.26 21.44 5.63
CA GLU A 149 -2.47 20.96 4.48
C GLU A 149 -0.96 21.18 4.75
N THR A 150 -0.22 20.07 4.83
CA THR A 150 1.24 20.00 5.03
C THR A 150 2.01 20.20 3.73
N THR A 151 3.34 20.22 3.82
CA THR A 151 4.19 20.40 2.64
C THR A 151 4.54 19.09 1.95
N VAL A 152 4.08 18.95 0.70
CA VAL A 152 4.35 17.81 -0.20
C VAL A 152 5.10 18.23 -1.46
N GLY A 153 5.75 17.29 -2.14
CA GLY A 153 6.42 17.49 -3.43
C GLY A 153 5.44 17.85 -4.56
N PHE A 154 4.24 17.29 -4.54
CA PHE A 154 3.18 17.53 -5.50
C PHE A 154 1.81 17.47 -4.84
N SER A 155 1.00 18.52 -5.06
CA SER A 155 -0.39 18.58 -4.62
C SER A 155 -1.30 18.17 -5.77
N PHE A 156 -2.30 17.35 -5.47
CA PHE A 156 -3.24 16.81 -6.44
C PHE A 156 -4.65 17.28 -6.10
N GLY A 157 -5.38 17.79 -7.08
CA GLY A 157 -6.71 18.33 -6.86
C GLY A 157 -7.59 18.27 -8.11
N PRO A 158 -8.62 19.14 -8.19
CA PRO A 158 -9.61 19.10 -9.26
C PRO A 158 -9.03 19.24 -10.67
N ASP A 159 -7.96 20.03 -10.84
CA ASP A 159 -7.31 20.23 -12.14
C ASP A 159 -6.58 18.96 -12.59
N GLU A 160 -5.84 18.31 -11.67
CA GLU A 160 -5.20 17.02 -11.94
C GLU A 160 -6.22 15.91 -12.19
N HIS A 161 -7.35 15.88 -11.47
CA HIS A 161 -8.46 14.96 -11.75
C HIS A 161 -9.04 15.18 -13.15
N ALA A 162 -9.17 16.43 -13.59
CA ALA A 162 -9.66 16.74 -14.93
C ALA A 162 -8.70 16.28 -16.04
N GLU A 163 -7.40 16.20 -15.77
CA GLU A 163 -6.42 15.59 -16.69
C GLU A 163 -6.44 14.07 -16.62
N THR A 164 -6.42 13.50 -15.41
CA THR A 164 -6.03 12.11 -15.17
C THR A 164 -7.18 11.11 -15.25
N GLN A 165 -8.42 11.52 -14.95
CA GLN A 165 -9.57 10.60 -15.01
C GLN A 165 -9.92 10.14 -16.44
N ASP A 166 -9.41 10.82 -17.46
CA ASP A 166 -9.55 10.41 -18.87
C ASP A 166 -8.36 9.56 -19.36
N TRP A 167 -7.35 9.30 -18.52
CA TRP A 167 -6.26 8.41 -18.88
C TRP A 167 -6.75 6.97 -19.02
N ALA A 168 -6.18 6.25 -19.99
CA ALA A 168 -6.46 4.83 -20.17
C ALA A 168 -6.07 3.98 -18.95
N ASP A 169 -5.13 4.48 -18.14
CA ASP A 169 -4.61 3.80 -16.95
C ASP A 169 -5.33 4.22 -15.65
N CYS A 170 -6.28 5.16 -15.69
CA CYS A 170 -7.06 5.56 -14.52
C CYS A 170 -8.33 4.73 -14.39
N PHE A 171 -8.39 3.88 -13.36
CA PHE A 171 -9.49 2.95 -13.12
C PHE A 171 -10.44 3.38 -12.00
N GLY A 172 -10.16 4.48 -11.31
CA GLY A 172 -11.00 4.98 -10.23
C GLY A 172 -10.44 6.21 -9.53
N VAL A 173 -11.13 6.64 -8.48
CA VAL A 173 -10.61 7.65 -7.53
C VAL A 173 -10.15 6.93 -6.27
N TRP A 174 -8.85 7.05 -5.99
CA TRP A 174 -8.14 6.49 -4.86
C TRP A 174 -8.30 7.34 -3.61
N GLU A 175 -8.14 6.71 -2.47
CA GLU A 175 -9.21 6.48 -1.51
C GLU A 175 -9.72 7.72 -0.79
N THR A 176 -11.02 8.00 -0.84
CA THR A 176 -11.58 9.09 -0.02
C THR A 176 -11.89 8.60 1.39
N VAL A 177 -11.54 9.42 2.39
CA VAL A 177 -11.95 9.20 3.79
C VAL A 177 -13.27 9.91 4.12
N ALA A 178 -13.91 9.50 5.22
CA ALA A 178 -15.23 9.98 5.61
C ALA A 178 -15.26 11.49 5.92
N GLU A 179 -14.21 12.00 6.54
CA GLU A 179 -14.09 13.36 7.05
C GLU A 179 -14.27 14.37 5.91
N PHE A 180 -13.55 14.19 4.79
CA PHE A 180 -13.63 15.12 3.67
C PHE A 180 -14.99 15.13 2.98
N VAL A 181 -15.65 13.96 2.88
CA VAL A 181 -16.99 13.86 2.30
C VAL A 181 -18.02 14.51 3.23
N LEU A 182 -17.97 14.21 4.53
CA LEU A 182 -18.88 14.74 5.53
C LEU A 182 -18.69 16.25 5.76
N ASN A 183 -17.48 16.77 5.60
CA ASN A 183 -17.19 18.20 5.68
C ASN A 183 -17.46 18.95 4.37
N ARG A 184 -17.81 18.24 3.28
CA ARG A 184 -18.05 18.82 1.96
C ARG A 184 -16.83 19.60 1.47
N ASP A 185 -15.64 19.01 1.63
CA ASP A 185 -14.41 19.58 1.08
C ASP A 185 -14.60 19.81 -0.42
N GLU A 186 -14.42 21.06 -0.85
CA GLU A 186 -14.74 21.47 -2.22
C GLU A 186 -13.87 20.74 -3.25
N LYS A 187 -12.58 20.51 -2.95
CA LYS A 187 -11.67 19.79 -3.86
C LYS A 187 -12.12 18.34 -4.01
N VAL A 188 -12.47 17.69 -2.91
CA VAL A 188 -12.93 16.30 -2.90
C VAL A 188 -14.26 16.16 -3.62
N LEU A 189 -15.25 17.01 -3.32
CA LEU A 189 -16.55 16.96 -4.01
C LEU A 189 -16.40 17.11 -5.53
N ARG A 190 -15.52 18.01 -5.99
CA ARG A 190 -15.22 18.15 -7.42
C ARG A 190 -14.63 16.88 -8.02
N ALA A 191 -13.68 16.24 -7.34
CA ALA A 191 -13.11 14.97 -7.78
C ALA A 191 -14.19 13.87 -7.94
N LEU A 192 -15.09 13.75 -6.96
CA LEU A 192 -16.17 12.76 -6.97
C LEU A 192 -17.22 13.05 -8.06
N GLU A 193 -17.57 14.33 -8.29
CA GLU A 193 -18.46 14.75 -9.38
C GLU A 193 -17.88 14.40 -10.75
N LEU A 194 -16.57 14.63 -10.94
CA LEU A 194 -15.85 14.24 -12.16
C LEU A 194 -15.90 12.72 -12.34
N ALA A 195 -15.62 11.95 -11.29
CA ALA A 195 -15.63 10.50 -11.33
C ALA A 195 -17.01 9.95 -11.69
N HIS A 196 -18.07 10.53 -11.13
CA HIS A 196 -19.45 10.18 -11.47
C HIS A 196 -19.75 10.41 -12.96
N ARG A 197 -19.36 11.58 -13.49
CA ARG A 197 -19.53 11.92 -14.90
C ARG A 197 -18.76 10.96 -15.82
N ASN A 198 -17.55 10.60 -15.43
CA ASN A 198 -16.67 9.70 -16.18
C ASN A 198 -16.98 8.21 -15.94
N ARG A 199 -17.93 7.90 -15.04
CA ARG A 199 -18.33 6.55 -14.64
C ARG A 199 -17.15 5.75 -14.07
N LEU A 200 -16.30 6.42 -13.31
CA LEU A 200 -15.23 5.78 -12.55
C LEU A 200 -15.76 5.34 -11.17
N PRO A 201 -15.34 4.17 -10.67
CA PRO A 201 -15.56 3.79 -9.28
C PRO A 201 -14.79 4.71 -8.32
N ILE A 202 -15.38 4.97 -7.16
CA ILE A 202 -14.75 5.73 -6.07
C ILE A 202 -14.42 4.75 -4.94
N PHE A 203 -13.18 4.77 -4.47
CA PHE A 203 -12.69 3.88 -3.42
C PHE A 203 -12.77 4.60 -2.08
N GLY A 204 -13.15 3.87 -1.02
CA GLY A 204 -13.35 4.41 0.31
C GLY A 204 -12.37 3.86 1.34
N CYS A 205 -12.10 4.69 2.33
CA CYS A 205 -11.39 4.37 3.57
C CYS A 205 -12.18 4.95 4.75
N ALA A 206 -13.07 4.15 5.36
CA ALA A 206 -13.98 4.64 6.39
C ALA A 206 -14.07 3.68 7.59
N PRO A 207 -13.02 3.62 8.43
CA PRO A 207 -13.01 2.76 9.61
C PRO A 207 -14.02 3.22 10.66
N MET A 208 -14.59 2.28 11.42
CA MET A 208 -15.50 2.55 12.54
C MET A 208 -16.69 3.44 12.16
N ALA A 209 -17.17 3.32 10.91
CA ALA A 209 -18.18 4.21 10.37
C ALA A 209 -19.58 3.90 10.93
N ALA A 210 -20.23 4.89 11.52
CA ALA A 210 -21.64 4.79 11.90
C ALA A 210 -22.53 4.64 10.66
N THR A 211 -23.72 4.02 10.81
CA THR A 211 -24.68 3.82 9.71
C THR A 211 -25.00 5.11 8.93
N THR A 212 -25.09 6.25 9.62
CA THR A 212 -25.30 7.56 8.96
C THR A 212 -24.13 7.99 8.08
N THR A 213 -22.90 7.68 8.50
CA THR A 213 -21.68 7.93 7.72
C THR A 213 -21.65 7.01 6.50
N ILE A 214 -21.91 5.72 6.68
CA ILE A 214 -22.00 4.75 5.58
C ILE A 214 -23.03 5.20 4.54
N ASN A 215 -24.22 5.64 4.98
CA ASN A 215 -25.25 6.15 4.07
C ASN A 215 -24.78 7.39 3.30
N ALA A 216 -24.05 8.31 3.94
CA ALA A 216 -23.53 9.50 3.29
C ALA A 216 -22.46 9.16 2.24
N LEU A 217 -21.54 8.24 2.56
CA LEU A 217 -20.51 7.76 1.64
C LEU A 217 -21.09 7.04 0.43
N SER A 218 -22.04 6.12 0.67
CA SER A 218 -22.76 5.43 -0.41
C SER A 218 -23.52 6.43 -1.30
N ALA A 219 -24.18 7.44 -0.71
CA ALA A 219 -24.85 8.51 -1.46
C ALA A 219 -23.87 9.40 -2.25
N ALA A 220 -22.65 9.60 -1.77
CA ALA A 220 -21.58 10.31 -2.48
C ALA A 220 -20.98 9.48 -3.63
N GLY A 221 -21.36 8.20 -3.76
CA GLY A 221 -20.92 7.32 -4.83
C GLY A 221 -19.71 6.45 -4.48
N VAL A 222 -19.27 6.45 -3.21
CA VAL A 222 -18.25 5.50 -2.74
C VAL A 222 -18.76 4.08 -2.96
N ARG A 223 -18.03 3.33 -3.78
CA ARG A 223 -18.48 2.05 -4.30
C ARG A 223 -18.03 0.89 -3.44
N LEU A 224 -16.84 0.99 -2.89
CA LEU A 224 -16.18 -0.07 -2.14
C LEU A 224 -15.32 0.52 -1.04
N ASP A 225 -15.04 -0.29 -0.02
CA ASP A 225 -14.28 0.13 1.16
C ASP A 225 -13.52 -1.07 1.74
N HIS A 226 -12.32 -0.82 2.24
CA HIS A 226 -11.44 -1.85 2.82
C HIS A 226 -11.32 -1.76 4.35
N GLU A 227 -12.00 -0.80 4.98
CA GLU A 227 -11.83 -0.48 6.40
C GLU A 227 -13.04 -0.85 7.24
N SER A 228 -13.17 -2.11 7.66
CA SER A 228 -14.20 -2.50 8.63
C SER A 228 -13.56 -3.16 9.84
N TYR A 229 -13.90 -2.69 11.04
CA TYR A 229 -13.29 -3.18 12.27
C TYR A 229 -14.11 -4.31 12.92
N THR A 230 -15.39 -4.44 12.52
CA THR A 230 -16.24 -5.55 12.92
C THR A 230 -17.05 -6.09 11.75
N ALA A 231 -17.48 -7.35 11.86
CA ALA A 231 -18.36 -7.99 10.89
C ALA A 231 -19.72 -7.27 10.75
N GLU A 232 -20.21 -6.63 11.81
CA GLU A 232 -21.45 -5.84 11.78
C GLU A 232 -21.29 -4.60 10.92
N GLU A 233 -20.18 -3.86 11.07
CA GLU A 233 -19.87 -2.70 10.23
C GLU A 233 -19.75 -3.12 8.75
N ALA A 234 -18.97 -4.18 8.50
CA ALA A 234 -18.80 -4.75 7.17
C ALA A 234 -20.15 -5.12 6.53
N LEU A 235 -21.06 -5.73 7.30
CA LEU A 235 -22.40 -6.07 6.84
C LEU A 235 -23.25 -4.83 6.54
N GLU A 236 -23.15 -3.77 7.35
CA GLU A 236 -23.86 -2.51 7.10
C GLU A 236 -23.40 -1.84 5.81
N LYS A 237 -22.09 -1.85 5.51
CA LYS A 237 -21.56 -1.36 4.22
C LYS A 237 -22.11 -2.14 3.03
N LEU A 238 -22.16 -3.47 3.13
CA LEU A 238 -22.77 -4.32 2.11
C LEU A 238 -24.27 -4.02 1.94
N ARG A 239 -25.01 -3.81 3.04
CA ARG A 239 -26.45 -3.44 3.02
C ARG A 239 -26.69 -2.08 2.37
N ALA A 240 -25.76 -1.15 2.53
CA ALA A 240 -25.79 0.16 1.87
C ALA A 240 -25.42 0.11 0.37
N GLY A 241 -25.12 -1.08 -0.17
CA GLY A 241 -24.84 -1.30 -1.58
C GLY A 241 -23.37 -1.15 -1.97
N MET A 242 -22.49 -0.90 -1.00
CA MET A 242 -21.04 -0.90 -1.20
C MET A 242 -20.53 -2.33 -1.37
N SER A 243 -19.33 -2.47 -1.92
CA SER A 243 -18.55 -3.71 -1.85
C SER A 243 -17.54 -3.64 -0.70
N LEU A 244 -17.20 -4.80 -0.16
CA LEU A 244 -16.27 -4.96 0.95
C LEU A 244 -14.95 -5.54 0.44
N LEU A 245 -13.83 -4.93 0.78
CA LEU A 245 -12.53 -5.57 0.73
C LEU A 245 -12.14 -5.96 2.16
N ILE A 246 -11.83 -7.24 2.36
CA ILE A 246 -11.35 -7.72 3.65
C ILE A 246 -9.83 -7.58 3.66
N ARG A 247 -9.34 -6.74 4.57
CA ARG A 247 -7.92 -6.45 4.77
C ARG A 247 -7.23 -7.48 5.65
N GLU A 248 -6.05 -7.92 5.22
CA GLU A 248 -5.07 -8.64 6.03
C GLU A 248 -3.67 -8.12 5.68
N SER A 249 -3.15 -7.24 6.55
CA SER A 249 -1.88 -6.53 6.34
C SER A 249 -0.79 -7.01 7.30
N SER A 250 0.38 -6.36 7.32
CA SER A 250 1.44 -6.63 8.28
C SER A 250 1.15 -6.13 9.71
N VAL A 251 0.25 -5.15 9.87
CA VAL A 251 -0.03 -4.51 11.17
C VAL A 251 -1.50 -4.53 11.59
N ALA A 252 -2.41 -4.69 10.63
CA ALA A 252 -3.85 -4.72 10.79
C ALA A 252 -4.43 -6.04 10.24
N HIS A 253 -4.93 -6.88 11.15
CA HIS A 253 -5.39 -8.24 10.89
C HIS A 253 -6.92 -8.34 11.03
N PHE A 254 -7.65 -8.03 9.95
CA PHE A 254 -9.12 -8.00 9.96
C PHE A 254 -9.76 -9.20 9.26
N MET A 255 -8.98 -10.12 8.70
CA MET A 255 -9.52 -11.27 7.96
C MET A 255 -10.47 -12.12 8.81
N ASN A 256 -10.02 -12.53 10.00
CA ASN A 256 -10.79 -13.41 10.88
C ASN A 256 -12.09 -12.77 11.35
N GLU A 257 -12.10 -11.45 11.53
CA GLU A 257 -13.29 -10.72 11.97
C GLU A 257 -14.25 -10.51 10.79
N ASN A 258 -13.79 -9.92 9.68
CA ASN A 258 -14.69 -9.52 8.60
C ASN A 258 -15.19 -10.70 7.75
N VAL A 259 -14.48 -11.83 7.71
CA VAL A 259 -14.97 -13.03 7.00
C VAL A 259 -16.25 -13.59 7.63
N ARG A 260 -16.51 -13.31 8.91
CA ARG A 260 -17.75 -13.66 9.63
C ARG A 260 -18.99 -13.07 8.96
N THR A 261 -18.84 -11.97 8.23
CA THR A 261 -19.89 -11.38 7.39
C THR A 261 -20.48 -12.40 6.40
N VAL A 262 -19.63 -13.26 5.84
CA VAL A 262 -20.02 -14.34 4.93
C VAL A 262 -20.37 -15.61 5.70
N THR A 263 -19.52 -16.03 6.64
CA THR A 263 -19.59 -17.37 7.25
C THR A 263 -20.61 -17.47 8.39
N GLU A 264 -20.82 -16.40 9.16
CA GLU A 264 -21.76 -16.36 10.29
C GLU A 264 -23.02 -15.56 9.96
N PHE A 265 -22.87 -14.40 9.31
CA PHE A 265 -23.99 -13.47 9.06
C PHE A 265 -24.69 -13.75 7.73
N GLY A 266 -24.15 -14.64 6.91
CA GLY A 266 -24.79 -15.16 5.69
C GLY A 266 -24.86 -14.16 4.53
N ALA A 267 -24.00 -13.14 4.51
CA ALA A 267 -23.90 -12.26 3.35
C ALA A 267 -23.36 -13.02 2.14
N GLN A 268 -23.80 -12.63 0.94
CA GLN A 268 -23.27 -13.22 -0.29
C GLN A 268 -21.85 -12.72 -0.57
N SER A 269 -20.94 -13.65 -0.85
CA SER A 269 -19.54 -13.36 -1.14
C SER A 269 -19.32 -12.54 -2.41
N ARG A 270 -20.30 -12.45 -3.33
CA ARG A 270 -20.20 -11.76 -4.64
C ARG A 270 -19.72 -10.30 -4.54
N ARG A 271 -19.98 -9.62 -3.42
CA ARG A 271 -19.55 -8.22 -3.16
C ARG A 271 -18.41 -8.15 -2.14
N VAL A 272 -17.71 -9.24 -1.92
CA VAL A 272 -16.57 -9.34 -1.02
C VAL A 272 -15.32 -9.68 -1.83
N GLY A 273 -14.24 -8.95 -1.56
CA GLY A 273 -12.91 -9.18 -2.10
C GLY A 273 -11.86 -9.09 -0.98
N PHE A 274 -10.59 -9.05 -1.37
CA PHE A 274 -9.46 -9.07 -0.45
C PHE A 274 -8.46 -7.98 -0.79
N CYS A 275 -7.73 -7.52 0.23
CA CYS A 275 -6.64 -6.58 0.06
C CYS A 275 -5.56 -6.75 1.14
N THR A 276 -4.36 -6.28 0.86
CA THR A 276 -3.24 -6.32 1.82
C THR A 276 -2.86 -4.97 2.39
N ASP A 277 -3.18 -3.87 1.69
CA ASP A 277 -2.98 -2.50 2.14
C ASP A 277 -1.49 -2.18 2.39
N ASP A 278 -1.03 -2.17 3.64
CA ASP A 278 0.38 -1.98 4.02
C ASP A 278 1.10 -3.29 4.32
N MET A 279 2.09 -3.65 3.50
CA MET A 279 2.82 -4.91 3.64
C MET A 279 4.32 -4.72 3.81
N HIS A 280 4.90 -5.43 4.78
CA HIS A 280 6.33 -5.69 4.86
C HIS A 280 6.70 -6.90 3.98
N VAL A 281 7.81 -6.80 3.26
CA VAL A 281 8.26 -7.86 2.37
C VAL A 281 8.53 -9.19 3.10
N ALA A 282 8.98 -9.12 4.36
CA ALA A 282 9.23 -10.30 5.18
C ALA A 282 7.95 -11.15 5.38
N ASP A 283 6.79 -10.50 5.53
CA ASP A 283 5.51 -11.20 5.68
C ASP A 283 5.07 -11.85 4.37
N ILE A 284 5.29 -11.18 3.24
CA ILE A 284 5.04 -11.76 1.90
C ILE A 284 5.86 -13.03 1.72
N LEU A 285 7.17 -12.98 2.03
CA LEU A 285 8.07 -14.12 1.89
C LEU A 285 7.70 -15.29 2.81
N ARG A 286 7.25 -14.99 4.03
CA ARG A 286 6.93 -16.00 5.05
C ARG A 286 5.57 -16.64 4.84
N GLU A 287 4.57 -15.85 4.51
CA GLU A 287 3.15 -16.26 4.62
C GLU A 287 2.43 -16.31 3.28
N GLY A 288 3.00 -15.69 2.24
CA GLY A 288 2.36 -15.47 0.95
C GLY A 288 1.76 -14.07 0.83
N HIS A 289 1.03 -13.84 -0.26
CA HIS A 289 0.36 -12.56 -0.56
C HIS A 289 -1.17 -12.79 -0.56
N LEU A 290 -1.87 -12.61 -1.69
CA LEU A 290 -3.31 -12.87 -1.74
C LEU A 290 -3.68 -14.35 -1.61
N ASP A 291 -2.76 -15.28 -1.92
CA ASP A 291 -2.98 -16.71 -1.71
C ASP A 291 -3.23 -17.03 -0.23
N LYS A 292 -2.55 -16.31 0.68
CA LYS A 292 -2.74 -16.39 2.12
C LYS A 292 -4.20 -16.10 2.46
N LEU A 293 -4.77 -15.00 1.94
CA LEU A 293 -6.15 -14.60 2.22
C LEU A 293 -7.16 -15.61 1.66
N VAL A 294 -6.89 -16.20 0.47
CA VAL A 294 -7.70 -17.32 -0.05
C VAL A 294 -7.67 -18.51 0.90
N ARG A 295 -6.48 -18.94 1.35
CA ARG A 295 -6.33 -20.06 2.30
C ARG A 295 -6.99 -19.77 3.64
N MET A 296 -6.89 -18.53 4.15
CA MET A 296 -7.55 -18.10 5.38
C MET A 296 -9.07 -18.12 5.24
N ALA A 297 -9.63 -17.66 4.12
CA ALA A 297 -11.06 -17.68 3.87
C ALA A 297 -11.61 -19.12 3.85
N ILE A 298 -10.90 -20.03 3.18
CA ILE A 298 -11.25 -21.45 3.14
C ILE A 298 -11.17 -22.07 4.53
N ALA A 299 -10.11 -21.78 5.29
CA ALA A 299 -9.96 -22.25 6.66
C ALA A 299 -11.07 -21.72 7.60
N ALA A 300 -11.58 -20.51 7.33
CA ALA A 300 -12.70 -19.92 8.05
C ALA A 300 -14.08 -20.47 7.62
N GLY A 301 -14.14 -21.32 6.59
CA GLY A 301 -15.37 -22.00 6.15
C GLY A 301 -16.02 -21.42 4.90
N VAL A 302 -15.38 -20.49 4.20
CA VAL A 302 -15.83 -20.06 2.85
C VAL A 302 -15.58 -21.19 1.86
N ARG A 303 -16.52 -21.45 0.94
CA ARG A 303 -16.33 -22.51 -0.05
C ARG A 303 -15.13 -22.16 -0.96
N PRO A 304 -14.29 -23.15 -1.34
CA PRO A 304 -13.09 -22.89 -2.14
C PRO A 304 -13.30 -22.01 -3.38
N VAL A 305 -14.31 -22.33 -4.19
CA VAL A 305 -14.60 -21.55 -5.41
C VAL A 305 -15.05 -20.12 -5.08
N GLU A 306 -15.77 -19.91 -3.97
CA GLU A 306 -16.18 -18.57 -3.53
C GLU A 306 -14.99 -17.75 -3.03
N ALA A 307 -14.07 -18.36 -2.29
CA ALA A 307 -12.84 -17.70 -1.86
C ALA A 307 -11.98 -17.28 -3.07
N ILE A 308 -11.89 -18.14 -4.09
CA ILE A 308 -11.21 -17.82 -5.34
C ILE A 308 -11.94 -16.69 -6.08
N GLN A 309 -13.27 -16.69 -6.13
CA GLN A 309 -14.06 -15.59 -6.71
C GLN A 309 -13.80 -14.26 -5.98
N MET A 310 -13.74 -14.26 -4.65
CA MET A 310 -13.41 -13.08 -3.85
C MET A 310 -12.04 -12.50 -4.21
N ALA A 311 -11.04 -13.36 -4.43
CA ALA A 311 -9.69 -12.95 -4.83
C ALA A 311 -9.50 -12.67 -6.33
N THR A 312 -10.54 -12.86 -7.16
CA THR A 312 -10.45 -12.74 -8.64
C THR A 312 -11.63 -11.95 -9.20
N LEU A 313 -12.68 -12.62 -9.65
CA LEU A 313 -13.80 -12.04 -10.39
C LEU A 313 -14.53 -10.95 -9.60
N ASN A 314 -14.79 -11.18 -8.30
CA ASN A 314 -15.52 -10.20 -7.49
C ASN A 314 -14.74 -8.89 -7.41
N CYS A 315 -13.44 -8.97 -7.12
CA CYS A 315 -12.55 -7.82 -7.11
C CYS A 315 -12.55 -7.12 -8.49
N ALA A 316 -12.41 -7.87 -9.58
CA ALA A 316 -12.44 -7.29 -10.93
C ALA A 316 -13.76 -6.54 -11.25
N GLU A 317 -14.92 -7.10 -10.85
CA GLU A 317 -16.23 -6.46 -11.04
C GLU A 317 -16.42 -5.20 -10.15
N MET A 318 -15.85 -5.20 -8.94
CA MET A 318 -15.85 -4.02 -8.06
C MET A 318 -15.17 -2.84 -8.71
N TYR A 319 -14.06 -3.10 -9.40
CA TYR A 319 -13.25 -2.09 -10.08
C TYR A 319 -13.62 -1.85 -11.55
N ARG A 320 -14.57 -2.62 -12.11
CA ARG A 320 -14.95 -2.59 -13.55
C ARG A 320 -13.80 -2.96 -14.49
N ILE A 321 -12.91 -3.83 -14.05
CA ILE A 321 -11.74 -4.35 -14.81
C ILE A 321 -11.93 -5.82 -15.23
N ASP A 322 -13.11 -6.39 -15.05
CA ASP A 322 -13.49 -7.78 -15.38
C ASP A 322 -13.43 -8.13 -16.88
N HIS A 323 -13.39 -7.10 -17.72
CA HIS A 323 -13.13 -7.23 -19.15
C HIS A 323 -11.63 -7.47 -19.46
N LEU A 324 -10.73 -7.22 -18.50
CA LEU A 324 -9.28 -7.38 -18.63
C LEU A 324 -8.76 -8.61 -17.86
N VAL A 325 -9.21 -8.79 -16.62
CA VAL A 325 -8.66 -9.79 -15.67
C VAL A 325 -9.76 -10.45 -14.82
N GLY A 326 -9.39 -11.34 -13.90
CA GLY A 326 -10.30 -11.92 -12.90
C GLY A 326 -11.06 -13.16 -13.37
N SER A 327 -10.86 -13.62 -14.61
CA SER A 327 -11.42 -14.89 -15.10
C SER A 327 -10.55 -15.51 -16.19
N ILE A 328 -10.54 -16.85 -16.28
CA ILE A 328 -9.96 -17.56 -17.41
C ILE A 328 -11.01 -17.65 -18.51
N THR A 329 -11.19 -16.57 -19.27
CA THR A 329 -12.16 -16.49 -20.36
C THR A 329 -11.56 -15.82 -21.60
N PRO A 330 -12.04 -16.13 -22.82
CA PRO A 330 -11.53 -15.54 -24.05
C PRO A 330 -11.46 -14.00 -24.01
N GLY A 331 -10.35 -13.46 -24.51
CA GLY A 331 -10.06 -12.04 -24.61
C GLY A 331 -9.51 -11.37 -23.35
N ARG A 332 -9.51 -12.03 -22.19
CA ARG A 332 -8.86 -11.54 -20.96
C ARG A 332 -7.37 -11.80 -21.03
N TYR A 333 -6.60 -11.07 -20.22
CA TYR A 333 -5.19 -11.39 -20.02
C TYR A 333 -5.05 -12.85 -19.57
N ALA A 334 -4.06 -13.53 -20.14
CA ALA A 334 -3.72 -14.90 -19.78
C ALA A 334 -2.94 -14.94 -18.45
N ASP A 335 -3.63 -14.56 -17.39
CA ASP A 335 -3.19 -14.68 -16.01
C ASP A 335 -3.82 -15.96 -15.42
N VAL A 336 -3.04 -17.04 -15.39
CA VAL A 336 -3.50 -18.39 -15.03
C VAL A 336 -2.59 -18.96 -13.95
N LEU A 337 -3.17 -19.41 -12.86
CA LEU A 337 -2.48 -20.15 -11.81
C LEU A 337 -2.74 -21.64 -12.01
N ILE A 338 -1.68 -22.43 -11.81
CA ILE A 338 -1.80 -23.87 -11.65
C ILE A 338 -1.64 -24.16 -10.17
N VAL A 339 -2.70 -24.69 -9.55
CA VAL A 339 -2.74 -25.00 -8.12
C VAL A 339 -2.95 -26.50 -7.88
N ASP A 340 -2.55 -26.97 -6.71
CA ASP A 340 -2.65 -28.38 -6.31
C ASP A 340 -4.12 -28.84 -6.15
N SER A 341 -4.93 -28.07 -5.42
CA SER A 341 -6.37 -28.25 -5.27
C SER A 341 -7.04 -26.92 -4.90
N PRO A 342 -8.36 -26.76 -5.15
CA PRO A 342 -9.10 -25.60 -4.66
C PRO A 342 -9.07 -25.46 -3.13
N GLU A 343 -9.06 -26.57 -2.39
CA GLU A 343 -9.15 -26.60 -0.93
C GLU A 343 -7.86 -26.16 -0.22
N SER A 344 -6.70 -26.64 -0.68
CA SER A 344 -5.39 -26.27 -0.10
C SER A 344 -4.79 -25.02 -0.75
N PHE A 345 -5.17 -24.74 -1.99
CA PHE A 345 -4.80 -23.56 -2.78
C PHE A 345 -3.29 -23.27 -2.79
N GLN A 346 -2.46 -24.30 -2.94
CA GLN A 346 -1.02 -24.11 -3.11
C GLN A 346 -0.71 -23.78 -4.57
N VAL A 347 -0.14 -22.59 -4.79
CA VAL A 347 0.26 -22.12 -6.12
C VAL A 347 1.56 -22.81 -6.55
N GLU A 348 1.50 -23.58 -7.65
CA GLU A 348 2.67 -24.31 -8.16
C GLU A 348 3.34 -23.58 -9.32
N ARG A 349 2.54 -23.04 -10.24
CA ARG A 349 3.00 -22.24 -11.38
C ARG A 349 2.10 -21.05 -11.61
N VAL A 350 2.71 -19.95 -12.02
CA VAL A 350 2.03 -18.68 -12.30
C VAL A 350 2.32 -18.29 -13.73
N PHE A 351 1.25 -18.17 -14.52
CA PHE A 351 1.29 -17.53 -15.81
C PHE A 351 0.74 -16.12 -15.66
N ALA A 352 1.48 -15.13 -16.15
CA ALA A 352 1.02 -13.76 -16.24
C ALA A 352 1.26 -13.25 -17.66
N ARG A 353 0.24 -12.61 -18.25
CA ARG A 353 0.28 -12.16 -19.65
C ARG A 353 0.74 -13.29 -20.60
N GLY A 354 0.27 -14.52 -20.35
CA GLY A 354 0.52 -15.70 -21.19
C GLY A 354 1.90 -16.36 -21.03
N ARG A 355 2.75 -15.84 -20.15
CA ARG A 355 4.11 -16.33 -19.92
C ARG A 355 4.21 -16.97 -18.55
N LEU A 356 4.96 -18.08 -18.43
CA LEU A 356 5.35 -18.61 -17.13
C LEU A 356 6.26 -17.58 -16.45
N VAL A 357 5.88 -17.11 -15.26
CA VAL A 357 6.62 -16.06 -14.53
C VAL A 357 7.10 -16.53 -13.16
N ALA A 358 6.46 -17.53 -12.57
CA ALA A 358 6.92 -18.18 -11.34
C ALA A 358 6.60 -19.68 -11.32
N GLU A 359 7.46 -20.45 -10.67
CA GLU A 359 7.32 -21.88 -10.42
C GLU A 359 7.96 -22.24 -9.07
N GLY A 360 7.25 -23.03 -8.26
CA GLY A 360 7.79 -23.50 -6.96
C GLY A 360 8.12 -22.37 -5.99
N GLY A 361 7.30 -21.31 -5.96
CA GLY A 361 7.48 -20.15 -5.07
C GLY A 361 8.64 -19.22 -5.45
N ARG A 362 9.16 -19.31 -6.68
CA ARG A 362 10.24 -18.45 -7.20
C ARG A 362 9.92 -17.96 -8.59
N THR A 363 10.38 -16.75 -8.94
CA THR A 363 10.30 -16.25 -10.31
C THR A 363 11.24 -17.03 -11.23
N VAL A 364 10.82 -17.22 -12.48
CA VAL A 364 11.62 -17.96 -13.48
C VAL A 364 12.72 -17.11 -14.10
N GLU A 365 12.53 -15.79 -14.10
CA GLU A 365 13.51 -14.80 -14.54
C GLU A 365 13.77 -13.84 -13.38
N ALA A 366 15.04 -13.49 -13.18
CA ALA A 366 15.41 -12.49 -12.18
C ALA A 366 14.83 -11.12 -12.57
N PRO A 367 14.25 -10.37 -11.62
CA PRO A 367 13.69 -9.07 -11.91
C PRO A 367 14.78 -8.09 -12.32
N ARG A 368 14.44 -7.20 -13.27
CA ARG A 368 15.35 -6.14 -13.74
C ARG A 368 14.67 -4.80 -13.63
N ALA A 369 15.09 -4.01 -12.65
CA ALA A 369 14.65 -2.64 -12.51
C ALA A 369 14.98 -1.81 -13.77
N PRO A 370 14.09 -0.90 -14.19
CA PRO A 370 14.35 -0.02 -15.32
C PRO A 370 15.34 1.09 -14.95
N GLU A 371 15.90 1.74 -15.97
CA GLU A 371 16.52 3.06 -15.75
C GLU A 371 15.43 4.08 -15.46
N ARG A 372 15.65 4.92 -14.44
CA ARG A 372 14.67 5.91 -13.99
C ARG A 372 15.05 7.33 -14.35
N SER A 373 14.04 8.18 -14.51
CA SER A 373 14.25 9.61 -14.73
C SER A 373 14.61 10.32 -13.42
N ALA A 374 15.07 11.57 -13.54
CA ALA A 374 15.35 12.41 -12.38
C ALA A 374 14.10 12.70 -11.52
N ALA A 375 12.88 12.47 -12.05
CA ALA A 375 11.65 12.64 -11.27
C ALA A 375 11.56 11.64 -10.11
N LEU A 376 12.03 10.40 -10.30
CA LEU A 376 12.11 9.36 -9.28
C LEU A 376 13.47 9.31 -8.56
N SER A 377 14.29 10.35 -8.68
CA SER A 377 15.51 10.53 -7.89
C SER A 377 15.71 12.01 -7.52
N PRO A 378 14.70 12.67 -6.90
CA PRO A 378 14.80 14.07 -6.58
C PRO A 378 15.82 14.30 -5.46
N ALA A 379 16.65 15.33 -5.61
CA ALA A 379 17.53 15.76 -4.53
C ALA A 379 16.68 16.33 -3.38
N PHE A 380 16.99 15.91 -2.15
CA PHE A 380 16.34 16.45 -0.96
C PHE A 380 16.81 17.88 -0.72
N ARG A 381 15.86 18.77 -0.43
CA ARG A 381 16.08 20.21 -0.21
C ARG A 381 15.77 20.57 1.24
N VAL A 382 16.50 19.93 2.14
CA VAL A 382 16.41 20.14 3.59
C VAL A 382 17.40 21.23 3.99
N ALA A 383 17.02 22.15 4.87
CA ALA A 383 17.97 23.10 5.44
C ALA A 383 18.98 22.34 6.32
N PRO A 384 20.26 22.74 6.38
CA PRO A 384 21.23 22.06 7.24
C PRO A 384 20.74 21.97 8.69
N VAL A 385 20.59 20.75 9.19
CA VAL A 385 20.12 20.51 10.56
C VAL A 385 21.33 20.48 11.49
N THR A 386 21.29 21.29 12.54
CA THR A 386 22.32 21.33 13.59
C THR A 386 21.73 20.91 14.93
N GLU A 387 22.57 20.54 15.89
CA GLU A 387 22.12 20.24 17.25
C GLU A 387 21.24 21.37 17.81
N ASP A 388 21.67 22.63 17.64
CA ASP A 388 20.95 23.82 18.11
C ASP A 388 19.62 24.08 17.41
N SER A 389 19.40 23.49 16.23
CA SER A 389 18.14 23.61 15.49
C SER A 389 17.06 22.65 16.02
N ILE A 390 17.46 21.62 16.76
CA ILE A 390 16.55 20.64 17.35
C ILE A 390 16.23 21.05 18.80
N GLY A 391 14.95 21.14 19.11
CA GLY A 391 14.45 21.32 20.47
C GLY A 391 13.37 22.37 20.58
N VAL A 392 12.68 22.35 21.72
CA VAL A 392 11.56 23.24 22.03
C VAL A 392 12.05 24.35 22.96
N ALA A 393 12.09 25.59 22.49
CA ALA A 393 12.59 26.71 23.29
C ALA A 393 11.57 27.15 24.35
N THR A 394 12.03 27.36 25.58
CA THR A 394 11.19 27.81 26.70
C THR A 394 12.03 28.40 27.82
N GLU A 395 11.41 29.17 28.71
CA GLU A 395 12.04 29.75 29.90
C GLU A 395 11.78 28.89 31.15
N GLY A 396 12.66 28.99 32.15
CA GLY A 396 12.54 28.28 33.43
C GLY A 396 13.46 27.06 33.53
N ASP A 397 13.31 26.32 34.63
CA ASP A 397 14.10 25.10 34.93
C ASP A 397 13.34 23.81 34.54
N GLU A 398 12.01 23.89 34.42
CA GLU A 398 11.11 22.81 34.01
C GLU A 398 9.95 23.39 33.19
N ALA A 399 9.42 22.59 32.26
CA ALA A 399 8.24 22.95 31.47
C ALA A 399 7.24 21.80 31.46
N ARG A 400 5.95 22.14 31.44
CA ARG A 400 4.87 21.18 31.22
C ARG A 400 4.63 21.09 29.72
N VAL A 401 4.82 19.91 29.14
CA VAL A 401 4.84 19.70 27.70
C VAL A 401 3.82 18.63 27.31
N LEU A 402 3.07 18.87 26.24
CA LEU A 402 2.32 17.83 25.56
C LEU A 402 3.29 16.93 24.80
N VAL A 403 3.31 15.66 25.18
CA VAL A 403 4.11 14.61 24.57
C VAL A 403 3.16 13.69 23.80
N VAL A 404 3.53 13.37 22.55
CA VAL A 404 2.79 12.38 21.74
C VAL A 404 3.20 10.99 22.20
N GLU A 405 2.29 10.24 22.82
CA GLU A 405 2.53 8.89 23.32
C GLU A 405 2.08 7.84 22.28
N MET A 406 3.01 7.00 21.83
CA MET A 406 2.72 5.87 20.95
C MET A 406 2.13 4.70 21.74
N ASP A 407 0.99 4.17 21.29
CA ASP A 407 0.51 2.89 21.81
C ASP A 407 1.41 1.74 21.34
N ARG A 408 1.93 0.96 22.28
CA ARG A 408 2.93 -0.10 21.98
C ARG A 408 2.35 -1.34 21.30
N THR A 409 1.03 -1.41 21.13
CA THR A 409 0.32 -2.53 20.51
C THR A 409 -0.32 -2.15 19.18
N VAL A 410 -0.76 -0.90 19.04
CA VAL A 410 -1.44 -0.40 17.85
C VAL A 410 -0.68 0.79 17.28
N PRO A 411 0.11 0.63 16.19
CA PRO A 411 1.08 1.62 15.74
C PRO A 411 0.50 2.97 15.32
N PHE A 412 -0.79 3.01 14.95
CA PHE A 412 -1.49 4.22 14.54
C PHE A 412 -2.22 4.95 15.68
N VAL A 413 -2.21 4.43 16.91
CA VAL A 413 -2.83 5.10 18.08
C VAL A 413 -1.80 5.97 18.79
N ARG A 414 -2.07 7.27 18.86
CA ARG A 414 -1.11 8.27 19.36
C ARG A 414 -1.78 9.29 20.27
N LYS A 415 -1.60 9.11 21.58
CA LYS A 415 -2.30 9.88 22.60
C LYS A 415 -1.52 11.13 23.00
N GLY A 416 -2.22 12.10 23.57
CA GLY A 416 -1.59 13.25 24.21
C GLY A 416 -1.40 13.01 25.70
N VAL A 417 -0.16 13.09 26.18
CA VAL A 417 0.14 13.05 27.63
C VAL A 417 0.91 14.31 28.05
N GLU A 418 0.49 14.93 29.15
CA GLU A 418 1.25 16.05 29.73
C GLU A 418 2.39 15.49 30.60
N MET A 419 3.63 15.90 30.30
CA MET A 419 4.81 15.57 31.11
C MET A 419 5.50 16.84 31.60
N THR A 420 6.05 16.79 32.82
CA THR A 420 6.96 17.84 33.30
C THR A 420 8.39 17.43 32.94
N LEU A 421 9.03 18.22 32.08
CA LEU A 421 10.35 17.93 31.53
C LEU A 421 11.35 19.02 31.92
N PRO A 422 12.62 18.66 32.17
CA PRO A 422 13.65 19.62 32.52
C PRO A 422 13.96 20.57 31.35
N VAL A 423 14.28 21.82 31.67
CA VAL A 423 14.73 22.83 30.71
C VAL A 423 16.21 23.08 30.96
N VAL A 424 17.02 22.93 29.91
CA VAL A 424 18.47 23.12 29.95
C VAL A 424 18.86 24.01 28.79
N ASP A 425 19.65 25.06 29.08
CA ASP A 425 20.07 26.07 28.10
C ASP A 425 18.90 26.69 27.32
N GLY A 426 17.77 26.92 28.01
CA GLY A 426 16.57 27.55 27.44
C GLY A 426 15.75 26.64 26.51
N ARG A 427 15.95 25.32 26.57
CA ARG A 427 15.22 24.34 25.76
C ARG A 427 14.76 23.15 26.59
N VAL A 428 13.59 22.61 26.28
CA VAL A 428 13.12 21.34 26.84
C VAL A 428 14.14 20.25 26.51
N ARG A 429 14.55 19.49 27.52
CA ARG A 429 15.49 18.37 27.39
C ARG A 429 14.73 17.05 27.45
N ALA A 430 15.14 16.10 26.60
CA ALA A 430 14.72 14.71 26.70
C ALA A 430 14.95 14.15 28.12
N ASP A 431 14.01 13.33 28.59
CA ASP A 431 14.10 12.62 29.86
C ASP A 431 13.92 11.12 29.63
N LEU A 432 15.04 10.43 29.55
CA LEU A 432 15.08 8.99 29.26
C LEU A 432 14.42 8.16 30.36
N ALA A 433 14.40 8.64 31.61
CA ALA A 433 13.75 7.91 32.70
C ALA A 433 12.22 7.87 32.51
N GLN A 434 11.67 8.91 31.88
CA GLN A 434 10.26 9.04 31.53
C GLN A 434 9.97 8.58 30.09
N ASP A 435 10.99 8.12 29.32
CA ASP A 435 10.88 7.85 27.88
C ASP A 435 10.33 9.06 27.10
N ALA A 436 10.77 10.26 27.47
CA ALA A 436 10.43 11.49 26.76
C ALA A 436 11.58 11.85 25.81
N LEU A 437 11.38 11.58 24.52
CA LEU A 437 12.35 11.75 23.44
C LEU A 437 11.97 12.93 22.56
N TYR A 438 12.92 13.37 21.72
CA TYR A 438 12.60 14.32 20.66
C TYR A 438 12.03 13.58 19.45
N VAL A 439 11.10 14.23 18.76
CA VAL A 439 10.68 13.86 17.41
C VAL A 439 10.80 15.09 16.51
N THR A 440 11.27 14.89 15.29
CA THR A 440 11.39 15.94 14.29
C THR A 440 10.77 15.53 12.99
N VAL A 441 10.20 16.51 12.28
CA VAL A 441 9.79 16.38 10.88
C VAL A 441 10.51 17.47 10.11
N SER A 442 11.28 17.06 9.10
CA SER A 442 12.05 17.97 8.26
C SER A 442 11.52 17.94 6.84
N GLU A 443 11.06 19.10 6.37
CA GLU A 443 10.51 19.24 5.03
C GLU A 443 11.60 19.03 3.97
N ARG A 444 11.35 18.12 3.03
CA ARG A 444 12.40 17.70 2.08
C ARG A 444 12.26 18.24 0.66
N TYR A 445 11.18 18.94 0.34
CA TYR A 445 10.88 19.45 -1.01
C TYR A 445 11.38 20.88 -1.24
N GLY A 446 11.81 21.58 -0.18
CA GLY A 446 12.32 22.94 -0.20
C GLY A 446 11.23 23.98 -0.44
N LYS A 447 9.97 23.67 -0.12
CA LYS A 447 8.82 24.55 -0.36
C LYS A 447 8.46 25.41 0.86
N ASN A 448 8.74 24.95 2.07
CA ASN A 448 8.52 25.74 3.30
C ASN A 448 9.82 26.37 3.85
N GLY A 449 10.90 26.29 3.05
CA GLY A 449 12.25 26.69 3.46
C GLY A 449 13.13 25.52 3.91
N GLY A 450 12.65 24.28 3.82
CA GLY A 450 13.36 23.08 4.27
C GLY A 450 13.48 23.01 5.79
N GLY A 451 12.50 23.57 6.51
CA GLY A 451 12.53 23.72 7.95
C GLY A 451 12.36 22.39 8.69
N THR A 452 12.84 22.37 9.94
CA THR A 452 12.67 21.25 10.87
C THR A 452 11.78 21.67 12.03
N VAL A 453 10.67 20.98 12.20
CA VAL A 453 9.82 21.07 13.40
C VAL A 453 10.34 20.11 14.45
N THR A 454 10.34 20.51 15.72
CA THR A 454 10.63 19.63 16.85
C THR A 454 9.43 19.54 17.79
N ALA A 455 9.08 18.33 18.22
CA ALA A 455 8.14 18.04 19.28
C ALA A 455 8.71 16.97 20.24
N MET A 456 7.91 16.55 21.22
CA MET A 456 8.27 15.50 22.18
C MET A 456 7.43 14.25 21.94
N ILE A 457 8.06 13.08 22.05
CA ILE A 457 7.41 11.78 21.84
C ILE A 457 7.72 10.79 22.97
N ASN A 458 6.80 9.87 23.23
CA ASN A 458 6.94 8.78 24.19
C ASN A 458 6.56 7.44 23.55
N GLY A 459 7.16 6.35 24.03
CA GLY A 459 6.78 4.98 23.67
C GLY A 459 7.87 4.22 22.92
N PHE A 460 8.86 4.91 22.35
CA PHE A 460 9.95 4.27 21.61
C PHE A 460 10.96 3.58 22.53
N GLY A 461 11.30 4.14 23.70
CA GLY A 461 12.21 3.52 24.68
C GLY A 461 13.69 3.77 24.44
N LEU A 462 14.07 4.58 23.44
CA LEU A 462 15.48 4.84 23.11
C LEU A 462 16.24 5.41 24.32
N ARG A 463 17.44 4.90 24.57
CA ARG A 463 18.34 5.29 25.66
C ARG A 463 19.55 6.10 25.17
N SER A 464 19.81 6.07 23.87
CA SER A 464 20.82 6.87 23.18
C SER A 464 20.44 6.98 21.70
N GLY A 465 21.21 7.77 20.96
CA GLY A 465 21.12 7.79 19.50
C GLY A 465 19.80 8.32 18.94
N ALA A 466 19.61 8.03 17.65
CA ALA A 466 18.47 8.44 16.86
C ALA A 466 18.16 7.42 15.74
N ILE A 467 16.90 7.39 15.32
CA ILE A 467 16.44 6.70 14.11
C ILE A 467 15.74 7.70 13.21
N ALA A 468 15.87 7.54 11.89
CA ALA A 468 15.18 8.41 10.94
C ALA A 468 14.74 7.66 9.67
N SER A 469 13.64 8.10 9.07
CA SER A 469 13.09 7.58 7.82
C SER A 469 12.68 8.74 6.90
N SER A 470 12.89 8.58 5.60
CA SER A 470 12.27 9.42 4.56
C SER A 470 11.15 8.71 3.79
N ALA A 471 10.85 7.46 4.18
CA ALA A 471 9.65 6.72 3.80
C ALA A 471 8.67 6.82 4.98
N ALA A 472 7.85 7.86 4.96
CA ALA A 472 6.96 8.25 6.04
C ALA A 472 5.68 8.82 5.42
N PRO A 473 4.76 7.94 4.96
CA PRO A 473 3.53 8.39 4.35
C PRO A 473 2.68 9.24 5.30
N ASP A 474 1.85 10.13 4.77
CA ASP A 474 1.63 10.29 3.33
C ASP A 474 2.55 11.31 2.68
N ASP A 475 3.13 12.20 3.48
CA ASP A 475 3.91 13.34 2.98
C ASP A 475 5.33 12.97 2.59
N ASN A 476 5.85 11.89 3.16
CA ASN A 476 7.22 11.42 2.98
C ASN A 476 8.26 12.51 3.28
N ASN A 477 8.05 13.32 4.31
CA ASN A 477 9.12 14.16 4.83
C ASN A 477 10.09 13.30 5.65
N ILE A 478 11.18 13.89 6.15
CA ILE A 478 12.09 13.14 7.02
C ILE A 478 11.55 13.18 8.44
N VAL A 479 11.17 12.02 8.97
CA VAL A 479 10.80 11.84 10.38
C VAL A 479 11.99 11.26 11.14
N CYS A 480 12.36 11.88 12.25
CA CYS A 480 13.45 11.41 13.10
C CYS A 480 13.07 11.45 14.58
N VAL A 481 13.32 10.35 15.29
CA VAL A 481 13.13 10.21 16.75
C VAL A 481 14.49 9.94 17.39
N GLY A 482 14.80 10.61 18.49
CA GLY A 482 16.09 10.40 19.15
C GLY A 482 16.16 10.90 20.60
N ALA A 483 17.12 10.31 21.32
CA ALA A 483 17.51 10.70 22.66
C ALA A 483 18.56 11.83 22.66
N ASP A 484 19.33 11.94 21.58
CA ASP A 484 20.42 12.91 21.43
C ASP A 484 20.25 13.76 20.16
N ARG A 485 20.38 15.08 20.31
CA ARG A 485 20.13 16.04 19.22
C ARG A 485 21.23 16.04 18.17
N ALA A 486 22.48 15.73 18.53
CA ALA A 486 23.59 15.70 17.59
C ALA A 486 23.47 14.45 16.68
N ASP A 487 23.08 13.31 17.26
CA ASP A 487 22.78 12.09 16.50
C ASP A 487 21.57 12.26 15.58
N MET A 488 20.51 12.95 16.04
CA MET A 488 19.37 13.29 15.19
C MET A 488 19.76 14.21 14.02
N ALA A 489 20.56 15.25 14.28
CA ALA A 489 21.05 16.12 13.22
C ALA A 489 21.89 15.34 12.19
N LEU A 490 22.75 14.43 12.64
CA LEU A 490 23.50 13.54 11.76
C LEU A 490 22.57 12.64 10.93
N ALA A 491 21.55 12.04 11.55
CA ALA A 491 20.59 11.16 10.88
C ALA A 491 19.84 11.90 9.75
N VAL A 492 19.27 13.08 10.03
CA VAL A 492 18.50 13.86 9.05
C VAL A 492 19.39 14.32 7.89
N ASN A 493 20.57 14.87 8.19
CA ASN A 493 21.51 15.31 7.15
C ASN A 493 22.00 14.12 6.30
N HIS A 494 22.26 12.96 6.91
CA HIS A 494 22.66 11.76 6.19
C HIS A 494 21.58 11.33 5.18
N LEU A 495 20.31 11.29 5.58
CA LEU A 495 19.22 10.97 4.65
C LEU A 495 19.10 12.01 3.52
N ALA A 496 19.27 13.30 3.82
CA ALA A 496 19.28 14.35 2.80
C ALA A 496 20.43 14.19 1.80
N GLU A 497 21.64 13.85 2.28
CA GLU A 497 22.82 13.62 1.44
C GLU A 497 22.71 12.35 0.57
N GLN A 498 22.14 11.27 1.12
CA GLN A 498 21.99 10.00 0.41
C GLN A 498 20.78 9.97 -0.55
N GLY A 499 19.91 10.99 -0.49
CA GLY A 499 18.70 11.05 -1.32
C GLY A 499 17.58 10.13 -0.83
N GLY A 500 17.57 9.80 0.45
CA GLY A 500 16.53 9.02 1.12
C GLY A 500 16.95 7.63 1.59
N GLY A 501 16.20 7.12 2.56
CA GLY A 501 16.48 5.87 3.23
C GLY A 501 15.95 5.79 4.66
N GLN A 502 16.47 4.81 5.38
CA GLN A 502 16.25 4.61 6.80
C GLN A 502 17.59 4.42 7.50
N VAL A 503 17.80 5.10 8.62
CA VAL A 503 19.11 5.17 9.28
C VAL A 503 19.00 5.06 10.80
N VAL A 504 19.99 4.39 11.40
CA VAL A 504 20.21 4.32 12.84
C VAL A 504 21.55 4.99 13.16
N VAL A 505 21.56 5.92 14.11
CA VAL A 505 22.75 6.69 14.51
C VAL A 505 22.94 6.60 16.01
N ASP A 506 24.18 6.47 16.47
CA ASP A 506 24.53 6.46 17.90
C ASP A 506 25.95 6.96 18.12
N GLY A 507 26.13 7.95 18.98
CA GLY A 507 27.44 8.46 19.38
C GLY A 507 28.23 9.08 18.22
N GLY A 508 27.54 9.76 17.30
CA GLY A 508 28.12 10.44 16.14
C GLY A 508 28.46 9.52 14.96
N GLU A 509 27.99 8.27 14.97
CA GLU A 509 28.27 7.28 13.93
C GLU A 509 26.99 6.66 13.37
N ILE A 510 26.96 6.45 12.05
CA ILE A 510 25.93 5.65 11.39
C ILE A 510 26.14 4.17 11.76
N LYS A 511 25.15 3.56 12.42
CA LYS A 511 25.20 2.15 12.85
C LYS A 511 24.60 1.20 11.83
N GLU A 512 23.54 1.61 11.15
CA GLU A 512 22.92 0.87 10.05
C GLU A 512 22.23 1.86 9.11
N PHE A 513 22.20 1.55 7.81
CA PHE A 513 21.60 2.37 6.79
C PHE A 513 21.01 1.51 5.66
N LEU A 514 19.72 1.70 5.40
CA LEU A 514 19.02 1.16 4.24
C LEU A 514 18.81 2.30 3.23
N PRO A 515 19.53 2.32 2.10
CA PRO A 515 19.29 3.31 1.05
C PRO A 515 17.96 3.04 0.33
N LEU A 516 17.17 4.09 0.13
CA LEU A 516 15.90 4.05 -0.61
C LEU A 516 15.93 5.07 -1.76
N PRO A 517 16.76 4.86 -2.80
CA PRO A 517 17.10 5.90 -3.77
C PRO A 517 15.97 6.27 -4.74
N VAL A 518 14.92 5.44 -4.84
CA VAL A 518 13.79 5.69 -5.75
C VAL A 518 12.76 6.52 -5.01
N ALA A 519 12.60 7.78 -5.45
CA ALA A 519 11.79 8.81 -4.83
C ALA A 519 12.10 9.06 -3.34
N GLY A 520 13.25 8.57 -2.85
CA GLY A 520 13.60 8.64 -1.43
C GLY A 520 12.75 7.73 -0.53
N ILE A 521 12.02 6.76 -1.11
CA ILE A 521 11.01 5.95 -0.41
C ILE A 521 11.11 4.44 -0.69
N VAL A 522 11.62 4.02 -1.85
CA VAL A 522 11.79 2.59 -2.20
C VAL A 522 13.15 2.28 -2.83
N ALA A 523 13.49 0.99 -2.95
CA ALA A 523 14.73 0.52 -3.54
C ALA A 523 14.54 -0.68 -4.49
N ASP A 524 15.54 -0.91 -5.35
CA ASP A 524 15.65 -2.07 -6.23
C ASP A 524 16.40 -3.25 -5.57
N LEU A 525 16.16 -3.47 -4.28
CA LEU A 525 16.69 -4.65 -3.59
C LEU A 525 15.84 -5.87 -3.91
N ALA A 526 16.47 -7.04 -4.02
CA ALA A 526 15.69 -8.28 -4.08
C ALA A 526 14.86 -8.42 -2.79
N PRO A 527 13.67 -9.04 -2.85
CA PRO A 527 12.79 -9.16 -1.68
C PRO A 527 13.49 -9.69 -0.41
N GLU A 528 14.34 -10.71 -0.56
CA GLU A 528 15.12 -11.28 0.53
C GLU A 528 16.18 -10.33 1.10
N GLU A 529 16.77 -9.49 0.25
CA GLU A 529 17.78 -8.51 0.66
C GLU A 529 17.13 -7.34 1.41
N MET A 530 15.96 -6.90 0.97
CA MET A 530 15.15 -5.89 1.66
C MET A 530 14.74 -6.39 3.04
N ALA A 531 14.15 -7.59 3.14
CA ALA A 531 13.75 -8.19 4.42
C ALA A 531 14.95 -8.27 5.40
N ALA A 532 16.10 -8.73 4.90
CA ALA A 532 17.32 -8.82 5.71
C ALA A 532 17.86 -7.44 6.11
N ALA A 533 17.65 -6.38 5.31
CA ALA A 533 18.06 -5.02 5.64
C ALA A 533 17.15 -4.39 6.71
N GLU A 534 15.84 -4.58 6.61
CA GLU A 534 14.88 -4.18 7.64
C GLU A 534 15.18 -4.88 8.97
N ASP A 535 15.49 -6.18 8.96
CA ASP A 535 15.88 -6.93 10.17
C ASP A 535 17.12 -6.32 10.86
N ARG A 536 18.11 -5.86 10.07
CA ARG A 536 19.32 -5.22 10.64
C ARG A 536 19.01 -3.84 11.22
N LEU A 537 18.15 -3.06 10.57
CA LEU A 537 17.68 -1.77 11.08
C LEU A 537 16.96 -1.93 12.41
N GLU A 538 16.02 -2.87 12.49
CA GLU A 538 15.27 -3.17 13.71
C GLU A 538 16.21 -3.69 14.82
N ALA A 539 17.18 -4.54 14.49
CA ALA A 539 18.19 -4.98 15.44
C ALA A 539 19.05 -3.81 15.97
N ALA A 540 19.45 -2.88 15.11
CA ALA A 540 20.20 -1.70 15.51
C ALA A 540 19.37 -0.73 16.38
N ALA A 541 18.08 -0.52 16.05
CA ALA A 541 17.17 0.25 16.88
C ALA A 541 16.95 -0.39 18.27
N ARG A 542 16.90 -1.72 18.36
CA ARG A 542 16.84 -2.44 19.66
C ARG A 542 18.10 -2.24 20.49
N VAL A 543 19.28 -2.13 19.88
CA VAL A 543 20.54 -1.83 20.60
C VAL A 543 20.48 -0.44 21.26
N LEU A 544 19.83 0.53 20.61
CA LEU A 544 19.56 1.85 21.20
C LEU A 544 18.54 1.79 22.36
N GLY A 545 17.83 0.67 22.54
CA GLY A 545 16.82 0.47 23.57
C GLY A 545 15.38 0.49 23.07
N CYS A 546 15.12 0.47 21.76
CA CYS A 546 13.76 0.48 21.25
C CYS A 546 12.94 -0.72 21.76
N GLU A 547 11.76 -0.45 22.31
CA GLU A 547 10.86 -1.48 22.89
C GLU A 547 9.67 -1.81 21.99
N LEU A 548 9.51 -1.08 20.87
CA LEU A 548 8.41 -1.27 19.93
C LEU A 548 8.60 -2.54 19.08
N PRO A 549 7.50 -3.17 18.62
CA PRO A 549 7.57 -4.33 17.73
C PRO A 549 8.32 -4.05 16.42
N SER A 550 8.13 -2.85 15.86
CA SER A 550 8.87 -2.32 14.71
C SER A 550 9.11 -0.83 14.90
N ALA A 551 10.37 -0.42 15.04
CA ALA A 551 10.73 0.99 15.25
C ALA A 551 10.38 1.83 14.02
N PHE A 552 10.74 1.34 12.83
CA PHE A 552 10.53 2.07 11.57
C PHE A 552 9.09 1.99 11.09
N GLY A 553 8.38 0.89 11.37
CA GLY A 553 6.94 0.77 11.11
C GLY A 553 6.12 1.78 11.92
N TYR A 554 6.59 2.20 13.10
CA TYR A 554 5.91 3.24 13.88
C TYR A 554 6.17 4.66 13.36
N LEU A 555 7.33 4.90 12.74
CA LEU A 555 7.63 6.21 12.12
C LEU A 555 6.67 6.52 10.96
N ILE A 556 6.27 5.49 10.20
CA ILE A 556 5.36 5.57 9.05
C ILE A 556 4.06 6.30 9.40
N PHE A 557 3.49 6.02 10.57
CA PHE A 557 2.17 6.56 10.90
C PHE A 557 2.23 8.01 11.39
N LEU A 558 3.38 8.51 11.86
CA LEU A 558 3.47 9.75 12.65
C LEU A 558 2.90 11.00 11.96
N GLU A 559 3.03 11.10 10.65
CA GLU A 559 2.58 12.27 9.87
C GLU A 559 1.09 12.23 9.50
N ILE A 560 0.43 11.07 9.63
CA ILE A 560 -0.95 10.88 9.17
C ILE A 560 -1.94 11.58 10.11
N THR A 561 -2.57 12.67 9.65
CA THR A 561 -3.54 13.44 10.46
C THR A 561 -4.97 12.90 10.42
N ALA A 562 -5.21 11.78 9.72
CA ALA A 562 -6.53 11.16 9.58
C ALA A 562 -6.81 10.02 10.58
N ILE A 563 -5.86 9.75 11.49
CA ILE A 563 -5.97 8.72 12.53
C ILE A 563 -5.95 9.36 13.93
N PRO A 564 -6.48 8.67 14.96
CA PRO A 564 -6.92 9.32 16.20
C PRO A 564 -5.87 10.12 17.00
N GLU A 565 -6.38 11.13 17.69
CA GLU A 565 -5.74 12.03 18.67
C GLU A 565 -4.67 12.99 18.14
N TYR A 566 -3.42 12.57 17.88
CA TYR A 566 -2.34 13.47 17.49
C TYR A 566 -1.49 12.95 16.33
N ALA A 567 -0.94 13.85 15.53
CA ALA A 567 0.07 13.60 14.51
C ALA A 567 1.22 14.60 14.66
N VAL A 568 2.39 14.30 14.10
CA VAL A 568 3.54 15.22 14.05
C VAL A 568 3.90 15.43 12.59
N THR A 569 3.84 16.67 12.14
CA THR A 569 4.02 17.06 10.72
C THR A 569 5.08 18.15 10.58
N ASP A 570 5.35 18.59 9.35
CA ASP A 570 6.20 19.75 9.08
C ASP A 570 5.60 21.09 9.57
N LEU A 571 4.35 21.09 10.03
CA LEU A 571 3.67 22.24 10.63
C LEU A 571 3.75 22.26 12.16
N GLY A 572 4.00 21.12 12.80
CA GLY A 572 3.86 20.97 14.26
C GLY A 572 3.13 19.70 14.66
N VAL A 573 2.79 19.62 15.95
CA VAL A 573 1.86 18.61 16.46
C VAL A 573 0.45 19.02 16.06
N VAL A 574 -0.26 18.15 15.34
CA VAL A 574 -1.64 18.39 14.88
C VAL A 574 -2.60 17.59 15.75
N ASN A 575 -3.68 18.21 16.20
CA ASN A 575 -4.76 17.53 16.91
C ASN A 575 -5.82 17.05 15.92
N TYR A 576 -6.09 15.75 15.88
CA TYR A 576 -7.03 15.10 14.97
C TYR A 576 -8.46 15.68 15.04
N HIS A 577 -8.94 15.99 16.24
CA HIS A 577 -10.34 16.41 16.44
C HIS A 577 -10.59 17.86 16.03
N THR A 578 -9.63 18.75 16.30
CA THR A 578 -9.72 20.18 15.98
C THR A 578 -9.15 20.50 14.61
N GLN A 579 -8.25 19.64 14.11
CA GLN A 579 -7.49 19.82 12.87
C GLN A 579 -6.63 21.09 12.87
N ASP A 580 -6.12 21.45 14.05
CA ASP A 580 -5.26 22.61 14.26
C ASP A 580 -3.89 22.19 14.81
N VAL A 581 -2.88 23.03 14.56
CA VAL A 581 -1.54 22.90 15.12
C VAL A 581 -1.57 23.31 16.60
N VAL A 582 -1.01 22.46 17.47
CA VAL A 582 -1.01 22.64 18.91
C VAL A 582 0.28 23.26 19.42
N ASP A 583 0.15 24.25 20.31
CA ASP A 583 1.27 24.70 21.12
C ASP A 583 1.52 23.69 22.24
N ILE A 584 2.55 22.87 22.05
CA ILE A 584 2.91 21.80 23.00
C ILE A 584 3.36 22.31 24.37
N LEU A 585 3.69 23.59 24.53
CA LEU A 585 4.00 24.20 25.83
C LEU A 585 2.75 24.73 26.55
N ASN A 586 1.64 24.93 25.84
CA ASN A 586 0.39 25.44 26.37
C ASN A 586 -0.83 24.64 25.89
N PRO A 587 -0.89 23.31 26.14
CA PRO A 587 -1.94 22.46 25.57
C PRO A 587 -3.36 22.79 26.04
N ALA A 588 -3.53 23.48 27.18
CA ALA A 588 -4.83 23.88 27.72
C ALA A 588 -5.42 25.15 27.06
N ALA A 589 -4.70 25.79 26.13
CA ALA A 589 -5.13 27.02 25.47
C ALA A 589 -5.87 26.80 24.14
N ASN A 590 -5.94 25.55 23.66
CA ASN A 590 -6.49 25.17 22.35
C ASN A 590 -7.80 24.39 22.47
#